data_AF-A0A060CAP7-F1
#
_entry.id   AF-A0A060CAP7-F1
#
_cell.length_a   1.000
_cell.length_b   1.000
_cell.length_c   1.000
_cell.angle_alpha   90.00
_cell.angle_beta   90.00
_cell.angle_gamma   90.00
#
_symmetry.space_group_name_H-M   'P 1'
#
loop_
_entity.id
_entity.type
_entity.pdbx_description
1 polymer ?
#
loop_
_entity_poly.entity_id
_entity_poly.type
_entity_poly.pdbx_seq_one_letter_code
_entity_poly.pdbx_strand_id
1 'polypeptide(L)'
;MRILVVEDNPALADGLLAVLRGGGYAVDHAADGASALAIAMAEHIDLVVLDLNLPGMDGLDVLRAIRRLRQSPVVLILSARSAYEERVRGLDLGADDYLTKPFDVGELEARIRMLLRR
;
A
#
# COMPACT_ATOMS: atom_id res chain seq x y z
N MET A 1 -8.95 11.17 -5.62
CA MET A 1 -7.77 10.62 -4.94
C MET A 1 -7.22 9.46 -5.76
N ARG A 2 -5.90 9.35 -5.84
CA ARG A 2 -5.16 8.35 -6.58
C ARG A 2 -4.46 7.39 -5.62
N ILE A 3 -4.73 6.10 -5.80
CA ILE A 3 -4.19 5.03 -4.97
C ILE A 3 -3.22 4.21 -5.82
N LEU A 4 -2.02 3.94 -5.30
CA LEU A 4 -1.10 2.98 -5.86
C LEU A 4 -1.22 1.66 -5.08
N VAL A 5 -1.61 0.59 -5.76
CA VAL A 5 -1.58 -0.77 -5.19
C VAL A 5 -0.25 -1.44 -5.57
N VAL A 6 0.49 -1.91 -4.59
CA VAL A 6 1.76 -2.63 -4.77
C VAL A 6 1.58 -4.06 -4.26
N GLU A 7 1.33 -4.97 -5.20
CA GLU A 7 0.94 -6.36 -4.93
C GLU A 7 1.39 -7.23 -6.11
N ASP A 8 2.17 -8.27 -5.84
CA ASP A 8 2.70 -9.17 -6.87
C ASP A 8 1.73 -10.31 -7.22
N ASN A 9 0.80 -10.65 -6.31
CA ASN A 9 -0.22 -11.65 -6.60
C ASN A 9 -1.32 -11.07 -7.52
N PRO A 10 -1.46 -11.57 -8.76
CA PRO A 10 -2.38 -10.98 -9.74
C PRO A 10 -3.85 -11.08 -9.32
N ALA A 11 -4.26 -12.20 -8.71
CA ALA A 11 -5.64 -12.39 -8.30
C ALA A 11 -6.05 -11.43 -7.17
N LEU A 12 -5.14 -11.22 -6.20
CA LEU A 12 -5.38 -10.26 -5.13
C LEU A 12 -5.33 -8.82 -5.66
N ALA A 13 -4.36 -8.49 -6.52
CA ALA A 13 -4.28 -7.19 -7.17
C ALA A 13 -5.57 -6.86 -7.94
N ASP A 14 -6.08 -7.78 -8.77
CA ASP A 14 -7.32 -7.59 -9.51
C ASP A 14 -8.51 -7.33 -8.59
N GLY A 15 -8.62 -8.08 -7.49
CA GLY A 15 -9.65 -7.87 -6.46
C GLY A 15 -9.56 -6.50 -5.79
N LEU A 16 -8.36 -6.09 -5.38
CA LEU A 16 -8.12 -4.76 -4.80
C LEU A 16 -8.45 -3.65 -5.79
N LEU A 17 -8.01 -3.78 -7.05
CA LEU A 17 -8.29 -2.81 -8.11
C LEU A 17 -9.80 -2.67 -8.34
N ALA A 18 -10.53 -3.79 -8.41
CA ALA A 18 -11.97 -3.78 -8.59
C ALA A 18 -12.70 -3.08 -7.43
N VAL A 19 -12.36 -3.42 -6.18
CA VAL A 19 -12.95 -2.79 -4.99
C VAL A 19 -12.67 -1.29 -4.98
N LEU A 20 -11.40 -0.89 -5.13
CA LEU A 20 -11.00 0.51 -5.00
C LEU A 20 -11.54 1.37 -6.15
N ARG A 21 -11.55 0.86 -7.39
CA ARG A 21 -12.19 1.56 -8.51
C ARG A 21 -13.71 1.65 -8.33
N GLY A 22 -14.34 0.60 -7.81
CA GLY A 22 -15.76 0.62 -7.43
C GLY A 22 -16.08 1.67 -6.35
N GLY A 23 -15.12 1.94 -5.46
CA GLY A 23 -15.18 3.04 -4.48
C GLY A 23 -14.93 4.44 -5.05
N GLY A 24 -14.69 4.58 -6.36
CA GLY A 24 -14.51 5.88 -7.04
C GLY A 24 -13.08 6.41 -7.03
N TYR A 25 -12.08 5.60 -6.65
CA TYR A 25 -10.67 6.00 -6.68
C TYR A 25 -10.04 5.79 -8.06
N ALA A 26 -9.08 6.65 -8.43
CA ALA A 26 -8.14 6.35 -9.51
C ALA A 26 -7.09 5.39 -8.97
N VAL A 27 -6.85 4.26 -9.64
CA VAL A 27 -5.99 3.20 -9.10
C VAL A 27 -4.94 2.77 -10.13
N ASP A 28 -3.68 2.97 -9.76
CA ASP A 28 -2.51 2.38 -10.43
C ASP A 28 -2.08 1.10 -9.71
N HIS A 29 -1.36 0.25 -10.44
CA HIS A 29 -0.85 -1.00 -9.93
C HIS A 29 0.63 -1.19 -10.29
N ALA A 30 1.39 -1.70 -9.34
CA ALA A 30 2.74 -2.18 -9.53
C ALA A 30 2.86 -3.60 -8.94
N ALA A 31 3.51 -4.50 -9.68
CA ALA A 31 3.74 -5.88 -9.24
C ALA A 31 5.06 -6.06 -8.45
N ASP A 32 5.87 -5.01 -8.35
CA ASP A 32 7.18 -5.05 -7.69
C ASP A 32 7.55 -3.66 -7.12
N GLY A 33 8.56 -3.66 -6.25
CA GLY A 33 9.00 -2.44 -5.57
C GLY A 33 9.65 -1.40 -6.49
N ALA A 34 10.35 -1.81 -7.56
CA ALA A 34 11.00 -0.87 -8.47
C ALA A 34 9.97 -0.10 -9.31
N SER A 35 8.98 -0.83 -9.84
CA SER A 35 7.84 -0.26 -10.56
C SER A 35 7.02 0.67 -9.65
N ALA A 36 6.80 0.28 -8.39
CA ALA A 36 6.08 1.11 -7.41
C ALA A 36 6.79 2.44 -7.15
N LEU A 37 8.11 2.43 -6.96
CA LEU A 37 8.91 3.64 -6.76
C LEU A 37 8.92 4.54 -7.99
N ALA A 38 9.02 3.96 -9.19
CA ALA A 38 8.95 4.73 -10.43
C ALA A 38 7.63 5.50 -10.56
N ILE A 39 6.50 4.85 -10.26
CA ILE A 39 5.17 5.50 -10.28
C ILE A 39 5.08 6.57 -9.18
N ALA A 40 5.47 6.24 -7.94
CA ALA A 40 5.40 7.17 -6.82
C ALA A 40 6.29 8.42 -7.00
N MET A 41 7.34 8.34 -7.83
CA MET A 41 8.19 9.48 -8.18
C MET A 41 7.64 10.30 -9.35
N ALA A 42 6.91 9.68 -10.27
CA ALA A 42 6.40 10.33 -11.48
C ALA A 42 5.03 10.99 -11.28
N GLU A 43 4.19 10.38 -10.44
CA GLU A 43 2.78 10.76 -10.26
C GLU A 43 2.51 11.27 -8.86
N HIS A 44 1.46 12.09 -8.72
CA HIS A 44 0.93 12.44 -7.41
C HIS A 44 0.03 11.32 -6.88
N ILE A 45 0.50 10.64 -5.84
CA ILE A 45 -0.22 9.55 -5.16
C ILE A 45 -0.72 10.05 -3.80
N ASP A 46 -1.99 9.78 -3.47
CA ASP A 46 -2.58 10.13 -2.18
C ASP A 46 -2.37 9.00 -1.16
N LEU A 47 -2.48 7.75 -1.60
CA LEU A 47 -2.34 6.55 -0.77
C LEU A 47 -1.59 5.44 -1.53
N VAL A 48 -0.70 4.74 -0.84
CA VAL A 48 -0.09 3.49 -1.28
C VAL A 48 -0.62 2.36 -0.43
N VAL A 49 -1.15 1.32 -1.06
CA VAL A 49 -1.43 0.01 -0.43
C VAL A 49 -0.26 -0.90 -0.77
N LEU A 50 0.52 -1.29 0.24
CA LEU A 50 1.84 -1.92 0.05
C LEU A 50 1.89 -3.32 0.67
N ASP A 51 2.12 -4.36 -0.13
CA ASP A 51 2.62 -5.63 0.41
C ASP A 51 4.11 -5.53 0.76
N LEU A 52 4.50 -6.20 1.83
CA LEU A 52 5.90 -6.38 2.23
C LEU A 52 6.57 -7.56 1.54
N ASN A 53 5.79 -8.53 1.04
CA ASN A 53 6.28 -9.73 0.38
C ASN A 53 6.39 -9.54 -1.14
N LEU A 54 7.21 -8.57 -1.56
CA LEU A 54 7.42 -8.29 -2.99
C LEU A 54 8.63 -9.06 -3.55
N PRO A 55 8.61 -9.42 -4.84
CA PRO A 55 9.78 -9.97 -5.50
C PRO A 55 10.88 -8.92 -5.65
N GLY A 56 12.13 -9.34 -5.44
CA GLY A 56 13.34 -8.54 -5.71
C GLY A 56 13.67 -7.47 -4.65
N MET A 57 12.68 -6.76 -4.10
CA MET A 57 12.88 -5.71 -3.09
C MET A 57 11.96 -5.94 -1.89
N ASP A 58 12.48 -5.88 -0.66
CA ASP A 58 11.63 -5.97 0.54
C ASP A 58 10.72 -4.72 0.62
N GLY A 59 9.42 -4.91 0.88
CA GLY A 59 8.50 -3.78 0.92
C GLY A 59 8.80 -2.78 2.05
N LEU A 60 9.54 -3.15 3.10
CA LEU A 60 10.03 -2.16 4.08
C LEU A 60 11.07 -1.21 3.48
N ASP A 61 11.86 -1.66 2.50
CA ASP A 61 12.77 -0.78 1.76
C ASP A 61 12.01 0.14 0.80
N VAL A 62 10.95 -0.37 0.17
CA VAL A 62 10.01 0.44 -0.61
C VAL A 62 9.38 1.54 0.27
N LEU A 63 8.88 1.18 1.46
CA LEU A 63 8.32 2.14 2.43
C LEU A 63 9.35 3.23 2.78
N ARG A 64 10.59 2.86 3.10
CA ARG A 64 11.64 3.83 3.42
C ARG A 64 11.94 4.78 2.26
N ALA A 65 11.94 4.27 1.03
CA ALA A 65 12.15 5.10 -0.15
C ALA A 65 10.97 6.06 -0.40
N ILE A 66 9.72 5.58 -0.28
CA ILE A 66 8.52 6.41 -0.37
C ILE A 66 8.54 7.54 0.67
N ARG A 67 8.95 7.24 1.91
CA ARG A 67 9.03 8.23 2.99
C ARG A 67 10.09 9.31 2.78
N ARG A 68 11.02 9.13 1.85
CA ARG A 68 12.01 10.16 1.47
C ARG A 68 11.52 11.07 0.36
N LEU A 69 10.35 10.80 -0.24
CA LEU A 69 9.78 11.66 -1.27
C LEU A 69 9.30 12.98 -0.66
N ARG A 70 9.44 14.08 -1.41
CA ARG A 70 9.04 15.43 -0.94
C ARG A 70 7.56 15.53 -0.59
N GLN A 71 6.71 14.84 -1.34
CA GLN A 71 5.28 14.70 -1.09
C GLN A 71 5.00 13.22 -0.86
N SER A 72 5.32 12.74 0.34
CA SER A 72 5.09 11.34 0.66
C SER A 72 3.58 11.06 0.74
N PRO A 73 3.06 10.04 0.02
CA PRO A 73 1.68 9.60 0.16
C PRO A 73 1.43 9.01 1.54
N VAL A 74 0.16 8.83 1.90
CA VAL A 74 -0.21 7.92 3.00
C VAL A 74 0.20 6.50 2.60
N VAL A 75 0.68 5.68 3.54
CA VAL A 75 1.02 4.27 3.27
C VAL A 75 0.26 3.35 4.22
N LEU A 76 -0.60 2.51 3.65
CA LEU A 76 -1.22 1.36 4.31
C LEU A 76 -0.44 0.10 3.95
N ILE A 77 0.16 -0.56 4.93
CA ILE A 77 0.73 -1.90 4.70
C ILE A 77 -0.40 -2.93 4.66
N LEU A 78 -0.38 -3.79 3.65
CA LEU A 78 -1.28 -4.94 3.50
C LEU A 78 -0.47 -6.22 3.29
N SER A 79 -0.18 -6.98 4.35
CA SER A 79 0.75 -8.12 4.25
C SER A 79 0.33 -9.34 5.06
N ALA A 80 0.83 -10.52 4.69
CA ALA A 80 0.70 -11.75 5.47
C ALA A 80 1.60 -11.77 6.71
N ARG A 81 2.61 -10.90 6.76
CA ARG A 81 3.46 -10.64 7.93
C ARG A 81 2.58 -10.15 9.09
N SER A 82 2.28 -11.03 10.05
CA SER A 82 1.27 -10.78 11.10
C SER A 82 1.84 -10.81 12.52
N ALA A 83 3.12 -11.14 12.66
CA ALA A 83 3.80 -11.10 13.93
C ALA A 83 3.75 -9.67 14.51
N TYR A 84 3.52 -9.57 15.82
CA TYR A 84 3.41 -8.29 16.52
C TYR A 84 4.63 -7.38 16.24
N GLU A 85 5.83 -7.95 16.29
CA GLU A 85 7.08 -7.22 16.05
C GLU A 85 7.19 -6.68 14.61
N GLU A 86 6.73 -7.44 13.61
CA GLU A 86 6.75 -6.99 12.20
C GLU A 86 5.77 -5.83 11.97
N ARG A 87 4.60 -5.89 12.60
CA ARG A 87 3.59 -4.83 12.53
C ARG A 87 4.10 -3.54 13.17
N VAL A 88 4.66 -3.64 14.39
CA VAL A 88 5.28 -2.51 15.09
C VAL A 88 6.40 -1.92 14.24
N ARG A 89 7.28 -2.76 13.69
CA ARG A 89 8.39 -2.31 12.83
C ARG A 89 7.90 -1.56 11.59
N GLY A 90 6.83 -2.02 10.93
CA GLY A 90 6.26 -1.33 9.78
C GLY A 90 5.76 0.09 10.13
N LEU A 91 5.08 0.22 11.26
CA LEU A 91 4.57 1.50 11.76
C LEU A 91 5.71 2.44 12.21
N ASP A 92 6.72 1.92 12.92
CA ASP A 92 7.90 2.71 13.35
C ASP A 92 8.72 3.22 12.16
N LEU A 93 8.72 2.49 11.04
CA LEU A 93 9.33 2.92 9.78
C LEU A 93 8.48 3.93 9.01
N GLY A 94 7.33 4.30 9.57
CA GLY A 94 6.50 5.39 9.12
C GLY A 94 5.27 4.97 8.35
N ALA A 95 4.86 3.69 8.30
CA ALA A 95 3.54 3.35 7.75
C ALA A 95 2.42 4.04 8.56
N ASP A 96 1.36 4.51 7.90
CA ASP A 96 0.24 5.19 8.57
C ASP A 96 -0.75 4.19 9.18
N ASP A 97 -0.84 2.99 8.60
CA ASP A 97 -1.64 1.89 9.14
C ASP A 97 -1.12 0.53 8.62
N TYR A 98 -1.61 -0.55 9.22
CA TYR A 98 -1.24 -1.92 8.91
C TYR A 98 -2.46 -2.84 8.96
N LEU A 99 -2.73 -3.54 7.85
CA LEU A 99 -3.75 -4.57 7.72
C LEU A 99 -3.12 -5.91 7.36
N THR A 100 -3.46 -6.96 8.12
CA THR A 100 -2.92 -8.31 7.89
C THR A 100 -3.80 -9.12 6.94
N LYS A 101 -3.19 -9.98 6.11
CA LYS A 101 -3.91 -11.00 5.32
C LYS A 101 -4.20 -12.24 6.20
N PRO A 102 -5.36 -12.91 6.06
CA PRO A 102 -6.54 -12.49 5.29
C PRO A 102 -7.27 -11.33 5.96
N PHE A 103 -7.97 -10.51 5.17
CA PHE A 103 -8.70 -9.33 5.63
C PHE A 103 -10.12 -9.30 5.09
N ASP A 104 -10.99 -8.53 5.75
CA ASP A 104 -12.31 -8.21 5.25
C ASP A 104 -12.29 -6.98 4.33
N VAL A 105 -13.02 -7.03 3.22
CA VAL A 105 -13.07 -5.93 2.24
C VAL A 105 -13.62 -4.65 2.88
N GLY A 106 -14.66 -4.77 3.72
CA GLY A 106 -15.24 -3.63 4.43
C GLY A 106 -14.26 -3.01 5.42
N GLU A 107 -13.40 -3.82 6.06
CA GLU A 107 -12.31 -3.30 6.92
C GLU A 107 -11.30 -2.50 6.10
N LEU A 108 -10.85 -3.03 4.95
CA LEU A 108 -9.93 -2.32 4.06
C LEU A 108 -10.51 -0.96 3.62
N GLU A 109 -11.75 -0.95 3.14
CA GLU A 109 -12.41 0.28 2.69
C GLU A 109 -12.58 1.30 3.82
N ALA A 110 -12.92 0.83 5.03
CA ALA A 110 -13.07 1.69 6.19
C ALA A 110 -11.73 2.37 6.58
N ARG A 111 -10.63 1.60 6.58
CA ARG A 111 -9.28 2.12 6.86
C ARG A 111 -8.83 3.11 5.80
N ILE A 112 -9.01 2.79 4.52
CA ILE A 112 -8.67 3.70 3.41
C ILE A 112 -9.44 5.01 3.51
N ARG A 113 -10.76 4.97 3.74
CA ARG A 113 -11.54 6.20 3.95
C ARG A 113 -11.07 7.00 5.15
N MET A 114 -10.68 6.34 6.23
CA MET A 114 -10.18 7.00 7.45
C MET A 114 -8.85 7.72 7.21
N LEU A 115 -7.95 7.07 6.48
CA LEU A 115 -6.64 7.62 6.16
C LEU A 115 -6.72 8.82 5.21
N LEU A 116 -7.56 8.73 4.18
CA LEU A 116 -7.72 9.77 3.14
C LEU A 116 -8.54 11.00 3.59
N ARG A 117 -9.10 11.00 4.80
CA ARG A 117 -9.85 12.15 5.36
C ARG A 117 -8.97 13.21 6.04
N ARG A 118 -7.68 12.92 6.22
CA ARG A 118 -6.73 13.79 6.92
C ARG A 118 -6.12 14.81 5.97
#